data_AF-A0A7X7TD66-F1
#
_entry.id   AF-A0A7X7TD66-F1
#
_cell.length_a   1.000
_cell.length_b   1.000
_cell.length_c   1.000
_cell.angle_alpha   90.00
_cell.angle_beta   90.00
_cell.angle_gamma   90.00
#
_symmetry.space_group_name_H-M   'P 1'
#
loop_
_entity.id
_entity.type
_entity.pdbx_description
1 polymer ?
#
loop_
_entity_poly.entity_id
_entity_poly.type
_entity_poly.pdbx_seq_one_letter_code
_entity_poly.pdbx_strand_id
1 'polypeptide(L)'
;MLREPKQFTIGNPTPATPRFTVSAWIKVNKFDADWQAIVAIGDTAWRLQRNWGNNILEFACNGVYVPVNNIYSLYGVTNVNDGKWHHVAGTNDCAEMRLDVDGKLDTAKPASGPILANESPVFISANAEKPGRCFNGLIHEIRI
;
A
#
# COMPACT_ATOMS: atom_id res chain seq x y z
N MET A 1 -24.70 -4.17 -6.64
CA MET A 1 -23.95 -4.59 -7.84
C MET A 1 -22.57 -4.97 -7.36
N LEU A 2 -22.29 -6.28 -7.25
CA LEU A 2 -20.99 -6.79 -6.82
C LEU A 2 -19.95 -6.35 -7.85
N ARG A 3 -18.98 -5.56 -7.42
CA ARG A 3 -17.91 -5.04 -8.28
C ARG A 3 -16.82 -6.10 -8.31
N GLU A 4 -16.71 -6.80 -9.42
CA GLU A 4 -15.65 -7.77 -9.64
C GLU A 4 -14.27 -7.07 -9.57
N PRO A 5 -13.34 -7.50 -8.71
CA PRO A 5 -12.00 -6.95 -8.67
C PRO A 5 -11.29 -7.20 -10.01
N LYS A 6 -10.66 -6.16 -10.57
CA LYS A 6 -9.80 -6.34 -11.74
C LYS A 6 -8.46 -6.92 -11.29
N GLN A 7 -8.33 -8.24 -11.39
CA GLN A 7 -7.07 -8.93 -11.16
C GLN A 7 -6.10 -8.61 -12.31
N PHE A 8 -4.98 -7.96 -11.98
CA PHE A 8 -3.79 -7.99 -12.81
C PHE A 8 -2.73 -8.73 -12.03
N THR A 9 -2.50 -10.00 -12.38
CA THR A 9 -1.35 -10.73 -11.85
C THR A 9 -0.11 -10.18 -12.52
N ILE A 10 0.61 -9.29 -11.83
CA ILE A 10 2.03 -9.09 -12.13
C ILE A 10 2.69 -10.39 -11.66
N GLY A 11 3.28 -11.14 -12.60
CA GLY A 11 3.91 -12.44 -12.32
C GLY A 11 4.80 -12.34 -11.09
N ASN A 12 4.77 -13.38 -10.23
CA ASN A 12 5.42 -13.45 -8.93
C ASN A 12 6.59 -12.48 -8.77
N PRO A 13 6.43 -11.33 -8.09
CA PRO A 13 7.60 -10.64 -7.59
C PRO A 13 8.21 -11.57 -6.55
N THR A 14 9.34 -12.16 -6.92
CA THR A 14 10.16 -12.98 -6.04
C THR A 14 10.29 -12.29 -4.67
N PRO A 15 10.03 -13.00 -3.57
CA PRO A 15 10.04 -12.43 -2.23
C PRO A 15 11.49 -12.23 -1.77
N ALA A 16 12.14 -11.20 -2.30
CA ALA A 16 13.48 -10.78 -1.94
C ALA A 16 13.82 -9.37 -2.46
N THR A 17 12.85 -8.48 -2.64
CA THR A 17 13.13 -7.07 -2.91
C THR A 17 13.07 -6.30 -1.59
N PRO A 18 14.12 -6.35 -0.74
CA PRO A 18 14.10 -5.58 0.49
C PRO A 18 14.20 -4.09 0.18
N ARG A 19 14.55 -3.73 -1.07
CA ARG A 19 14.50 -2.37 -1.61
C ARG A 19 13.52 -2.32 -2.78
N PHE A 20 12.51 -1.46 -2.70
CA PHE A 20 11.58 -1.23 -3.78
C PHE A 20 10.84 0.10 -3.61
N THR A 21 10.16 0.54 -4.66
CA THR A 21 9.23 1.66 -4.62
C THR A 21 7.96 1.25 -5.34
N VAL A 22 6.82 1.30 -4.66
CA VAL A 22 5.52 1.19 -5.29
C VAL A 22 4.89 2.56 -5.41
N SER A 23 4.40 2.92 -6.60
CA SER A 23 3.75 4.20 -6.83
C SER A 23 2.52 4.08 -7.72
N ALA A 24 1.55 4.96 -7.52
CA ALA A 24 0.39 5.08 -8.40
C ALA A 24 -0.22 6.49 -8.32
N TRP A 25 -0.92 6.89 -9.38
CA TRP A 25 -1.93 7.94 -9.30
C TRP A 25 -3.25 7.33 -8.82
N ILE A 26 -3.88 7.94 -7.82
CA ILE A 26 -5.19 7.53 -7.31
C ILE A 26 -6.18 8.70 -7.33
N LYS A 27 -7.45 8.38 -7.54
CA LYS A 27 -8.56 9.30 -7.30
C LYS A 27 -9.63 8.56 -6.52
N VAL A 28 -9.79 8.90 -5.25
CA VAL A 28 -10.79 8.26 -4.39
C VAL A 28 -12.19 8.69 -4.85
N ASN A 29 -13.05 7.72 -5.12
CA ASN A 29 -14.47 7.97 -5.35
C ASN A 29 -15.24 7.85 -4.04
N LYS A 30 -14.94 6.81 -3.25
CA LYS A 30 -15.49 6.65 -1.90
C LYS A 30 -14.58 5.77 -1.06
N PHE A 31 -14.57 6.04 0.23
CA PHE A 31 -13.97 5.21 1.25
C PHE A 31 -15.08 4.54 2.09
N ASP A 32 -15.51 3.37 1.66
CA ASP A 32 -16.69 2.63 2.14
C ASP A 32 -16.39 1.29 2.80
N ALA A 33 -15.12 0.92 2.92
CA ALA A 33 -14.68 -0.21 3.74
C ALA A 33 -13.35 0.11 4.43
N ASP A 34 -13.09 -0.49 5.59
CA ASP A 34 -11.79 -0.34 6.23
C ASP A 34 -10.70 -1.00 5.37
N TRP A 35 -9.50 -0.41 5.37
CA TRP A 35 -8.30 -1.01 4.75
C TRP A 35 -8.39 -1.24 3.24
N GLN A 36 -9.13 -0.41 2.51
CA GLN A 36 -9.25 -0.52 1.05
C GLN A 36 -7.89 -0.46 0.34
N ALA A 37 -7.52 -1.55 -0.34
CA ALA A 37 -6.19 -1.75 -0.91
C ALA A 37 -6.04 -1.11 -2.29
N ILE A 38 -5.04 -0.23 -2.44
CA ILE A 38 -4.66 0.34 -3.74
C ILE A 38 -3.83 -0.70 -4.49
N VAL A 39 -2.81 -1.25 -3.82
CA VAL A 39 -1.97 -2.34 -4.31
C VAL A 39 -1.42 -3.13 -3.14
N ALA A 40 -1.49 -4.45 -3.20
CA ALA A 40 -1.06 -5.31 -2.11
C ALA A 40 -0.65 -6.70 -2.61
N ILE A 41 0.34 -7.30 -1.95
CA ILE A 41 0.49 -8.76 -1.93
C ILE A 41 -0.45 -9.35 -0.89
N GLY A 42 -0.46 -8.78 0.32
CA GLY A 42 -1.30 -9.25 1.43
C GLY A 42 -1.01 -8.54 2.75
N ASP A 43 -1.78 -8.88 3.78
CA ASP A 43 -1.57 -8.42 5.16
C ASP A 43 -0.32 -9.04 5.78
N THR A 44 0.22 -10.15 5.24
CA THR A 44 1.44 -10.81 5.73
C THR A 44 2.74 -10.38 5.01
N ALA A 45 2.67 -9.61 3.93
CA ALA A 45 3.82 -9.10 3.18
C ALA A 45 3.81 -7.57 3.15
N TRP A 46 3.70 -6.95 1.97
CA TRP A 46 3.57 -5.50 1.83
C TRP A 46 2.26 -5.08 1.17
N ARG A 47 1.84 -3.84 1.48
CA ARG A 47 0.60 -3.23 0.99
C ARG A 47 0.66 -1.71 1.05
N LEU A 48 0.03 -1.07 0.06
CA LEU A 48 -0.35 0.34 0.05
C LEU A 48 -1.88 0.42 0.02
N GLN A 49 -2.47 0.95 1.09
CA GLN A 49 -3.93 0.88 1.31
C GLN A 49 -4.46 2.10 2.08
N ARG A 50 -5.79 2.22 2.20
CA ARG A 50 -6.44 3.14 3.14
C ARG A 50 -6.09 2.76 4.57
N ASN A 51 -5.87 3.73 5.45
CA ASN A 51 -5.62 3.48 6.87
C ASN A 51 -6.92 3.33 7.69
N TRP A 52 -7.23 2.15 8.22
CA TRP A 52 -8.49 1.83 8.94
C TRP A 52 -9.70 2.38 8.16
N GLY A 53 -10.59 3.08 8.87
CA GLY A 53 -11.69 3.89 8.34
C GLY A 53 -11.34 5.36 8.15
N ASN A 54 -10.07 5.74 8.12
CA ASN A 54 -9.65 7.14 7.96
C ASN A 54 -9.60 7.56 6.49
N ASN A 55 -9.37 8.85 6.24
CA ASN A 55 -9.22 9.42 4.90
C ASN A 55 -7.75 9.52 4.42
N ILE A 56 -6.84 8.82 5.10
CA ILE A 56 -5.39 8.83 4.88
C ILE A 56 -4.92 7.44 4.46
N LEU A 57 -3.68 7.35 3.95
CA LEU A 57 -3.11 6.09 3.50
C LEU A 57 -2.24 5.39 4.57
N GLU A 58 -2.04 4.10 4.38
CA GLU A 58 -1.09 3.25 5.09
C GLU A 58 -0.16 2.59 4.08
N PHE A 59 1.14 2.63 4.36
CA PHE A 59 2.12 1.76 3.70
C PHE A 59 2.74 0.82 4.73
N ALA A 60 2.62 -0.48 4.52
CA ALA A 60 3.11 -1.49 5.46
C ALA A 60 4.00 -2.52 4.78
N CYS A 61 5.04 -2.94 5.49
CA CYS A 61 6.02 -3.94 5.06
C CYS A 61 6.27 -4.92 6.22
N ASN A 62 5.47 -5.96 6.33
CA ASN A 62 5.61 -6.93 7.42
C ASN A 62 6.98 -7.63 7.39
N GLY A 63 7.52 -7.94 8.57
CA GLY A 63 8.81 -8.62 8.72
C GLY A 63 9.99 -7.69 8.95
N VAL A 64 9.91 -6.44 8.49
CA VAL A 64 10.96 -5.46 8.74
C VAL A 64 11.06 -5.18 10.23
N TYR A 65 12.28 -4.98 10.70
CA TYR A 65 12.58 -4.53 12.03
C TYR A 65 12.40 -3.01 12.13
N VAL A 66 11.54 -2.57 13.05
CA VAL A 66 11.36 -1.15 13.37
C VAL A 66 11.80 -0.92 14.82
N PRO A 67 12.79 -0.04 15.09
CA PRO A 67 13.41 0.08 16.41
C PRO A 67 12.45 0.49 17.54
N VAL A 68 11.42 1.27 17.21
CA VAL A 68 10.38 1.67 18.15
C VAL A 68 9.16 0.80 17.88
N ASN A 69 8.54 0.27 18.95
CA ASN A 69 7.25 -0.44 18.98
C ASN A 69 7.02 -1.58 17.95
N ASN A 70 8.03 -1.91 17.14
CA ASN A 70 8.02 -2.90 16.06
C ASN A 70 6.78 -2.83 15.15
N ILE A 71 6.25 -1.62 14.95
CA ILE A 71 5.10 -1.39 14.06
C ILE A 71 5.64 -1.25 12.65
N TYR A 72 5.28 -2.16 11.76
CA TYR A 72 5.71 -2.20 10.34
C TYR A 72 4.80 -1.39 9.39
N SER A 73 3.87 -0.60 9.93
CA SER A 73 2.97 0.29 9.17
C SER A 73 3.34 1.77 9.30
N LEU A 74 3.38 2.49 8.19
CA LEU A 74 3.38 3.94 8.13
C LEU A 74 1.95 4.42 8.01
N TYR A 75 1.53 5.33 8.89
CA TYR A 75 0.24 5.98 8.81
C TYR A 75 0.47 7.39 8.27
N GLY A 76 -0.07 7.65 7.08
CA GLY A 76 -0.03 8.98 6.48
C GLY A 76 -0.79 10.02 7.28
N VAL A 77 -0.68 11.28 6.88
CA VAL A 77 -1.40 12.41 7.49
C VAL A 77 -2.18 13.21 6.46
N THR A 78 -1.83 13.09 5.18
CA THR A 78 -2.52 13.76 4.08
C THR A 78 -3.86 13.09 3.78
N ASN A 79 -4.94 13.86 3.82
CA ASN A 79 -6.25 13.41 3.38
C ASN A 79 -6.28 13.30 1.84
N VAL A 80 -6.49 12.09 1.33
CA VAL A 80 -6.56 11.79 -0.12
C VAL A 80 -8.00 11.55 -0.61
N ASN A 81 -8.98 11.64 0.29
CA ASN A 81 -10.40 11.45 0.01
C ASN A 81 -11.10 12.80 -0.23
N ASP A 82 -10.60 13.57 -1.19
CA ASP A 82 -11.13 14.88 -1.57
C ASP A 82 -11.70 14.92 -3.01
N GLY A 83 -11.72 13.77 -3.68
CA GLY A 83 -12.18 13.62 -5.06
C GLY A 83 -11.20 14.15 -6.10
N LYS A 84 -9.94 14.45 -5.77
CA LYS A 84 -8.89 14.82 -6.71
C LYS A 84 -7.91 13.67 -6.96
N TRP A 85 -7.10 13.84 -7.99
CA TRP A 85 -5.98 12.94 -8.25
C TRP A 85 -4.84 13.24 -7.28
N HIS A 86 -4.29 12.19 -6.69
CA HIS A 86 -3.09 12.23 -5.86
C HIS A 86 -2.06 11.24 -6.39
N HIS A 87 -0.80 11.66 -6.44
CA HIS A 87 0.31 10.74 -6.67
C HIS A 87 0.77 10.19 -5.34
N VAL A 88 0.83 8.86 -5.19
CA VAL A 88 1.18 8.21 -3.93
C VAL A 88 2.31 7.22 -4.14
N ALA A 89 3.28 7.20 -3.22
CA ALA A 89 4.41 6.29 -3.30
C ALA A 89 4.79 5.75 -1.92
N GLY A 90 4.99 4.44 -1.84
CA GLY A 90 5.60 3.77 -0.69
C GLY A 90 6.98 3.27 -1.07
N THR A 91 8.02 3.65 -0.31
CA THR A 91 9.39 3.21 -0.54
C THR A 91 9.92 2.46 0.66
N ASN A 92 10.70 1.42 0.42
CA ASN A 92 11.53 0.78 1.43
C ASN A 92 12.94 0.64 0.85
N ASP A 93 13.97 1.09 1.54
CA ASP A 93 15.37 0.99 1.09
C ASP A 93 16.26 0.13 2.01
N CYS A 94 15.64 -0.65 2.91
CA CYS A 94 16.26 -1.42 4.00
C CYS A 94 16.89 -0.61 5.14
N ALA A 95 16.78 0.72 5.11
CA ALA A 95 17.16 1.59 6.21
C ALA A 95 15.96 2.42 6.69
N GLU A 96 15.08 2.81 5.77
CA GLU A 96 13.92 3.64 6.01
C GLU A 96 12.74 3.19 5.13
N MET A 97 11.55 3.22 5.72
CA MET A 97 10.30 3.24 4.98
C MET A 97 9.80 4.67 4.85
N ARG A 98 9.28 5.02 3.67
CA ARG A 98 8.62 6.30 3.43
C ARG A 98 7.28 6.13 2.74
N LEU A 99 6.38 7.07 3.02
CA LEU A 99 5.14 7.29 2.30
C LEU A 99 5.14 8.74 1.82
N ASP A 100 5.05 8.93 0.51
CA ASP A 100 4.98 10.24 -0.14
C ASP A 100 3.60 10.43 -0.79
N VAL A 101 3.05 11.64 -0.66
CA VAL A 101 1.80 12.07 -1.31
C VAL A 101 2.06 13.37 -2.06
N ASP A 102 1.67 13.41 -3.34
CA ASP A 102 1.88 14.52 -4.27
C ASP A 102 3.34 14.99 -4.36
N GLY A 103 4.26 14.02 -4.32
CA GLY A 103 5.71 14.25 -4.41
C GLY A 103 6.33 14.83 -3.13
N LYS A 104 5.57 14.89 -2.03
CA LYS A 104 6.04 15.36 -0.73
C LYS A 104 6.04 14.21 0.28
N LEU A 105 7.01 14.23 1.19
CA LEU A 105 7.04 13.27 2.29
C LEU A 105 5.83 13.47 3.21
N ASP A 106 5.02 12.43 3.35
CA ASP A 106 3.87 12.40 4.24
C ASP A 106 4.25 11.80 5.60
N THR A 107 4.99 10.69 5.60
CA THR A 107 5.53 10.07 6.81
C THR A 107 6.71 9.13 6.51
N ALA A 108 7.58 8.91 7.49
CA ALA A 108 8.71 7.99 7.40
C ALA A 108 9.06 7.39 8.76
N LYS A 109 9.80 6.28 8.73
CA LYS A 109 10.46 5.72 9.92
C LYS A 109 11.63 4.82 9.54
N PRO A 110 12.61 4.65 10.45
CA PRO A 110 13.65 3.63 10.29
C PRO A 110 13.03 2.23 10.20
N ALA A 111 13.47 1.46 9.22
CA ALA A 111 13.03 0.09 9.02
C ALA A 111 14.13 -0.69 8.32
N SER A 112 14.48 -1.86 8.83
CA SER A 112 15.56 -2.68 8.27
C SER A 112 15.20 -4.16 8.22
N GLY A 113 16.04 -4.95 7.55
CA GLY A 113 15.80 -6.38 7.38
C GLY A 113 14.81 -6.72 6.27
N PRO A 114 14.51 -8.01 6.10
CA PRO A 114 13.70 -8.49 4.99
C PRO A 114 12.21 -8.26 5.24
N ILE A 115 11.46 -8.08 4.15
CA ILE A 115 10.00 -8.19 4.15
C ILE A 115 9.66 -9.68 4.13
N LEU A 116 8.64 -10.09 4.88
CA LEU A 116 8.16 -11.48 4.85
C LEU A 116 7.71 -11.87 3.44
N ALA A 117 8.09 -13.09 3.07
CA ALA A 117 7.68 -13.71 1.82
C ALA A 117 6.21 -14.09 1.84
N ASN A 118 5.55 -13.96 0.70
CA ASN A 118 4.18 -14.44 0.48
C ASN A 118 4.04 -14.85 -0.98
N GLU A 119 3.41 -16.01 -1.22
CA GLU A 119 3.19 -16.57 -2.56
C GLU A 119 1.95 -15.99 -3.25
N SER A 120 1.19 -15.13 -2.57
CA SER A 120 0.08 -14.39 -3.14
C SER A 120 0.56 -13.48 -4.27
N PRO A 121 -0.18 -13.40 -5.38
CA PRO A 121 0.16 -12.46 -6.43
C PRO A 121 -0.07 -11.02 -5.94
N VAL A 122 0.60 -10.06 -6.58
CA VAL A 122 0.26 -8.64 -6.38
C VAL A 122 -1.12 -8.38 -6.97
N PHE A 123 -2.01 -7.80 -6.16
CA PHE A 123 -3.31 -7.30 -6.59
C PHE A 123 -3.31 -5.78 -6.65
N ILE A 124 -4.05 -5.26 -7.63
CA ILE A 124 -4.40 -3.84 -7.75
C ILE A 124 -5.88 -3.73 -7.36
N SER A 125 -6.22 -2.71 -6.57
CA SER A 125 -7.60 -2.48 -6.09
C SER A 125 -8.15 -3.60 -5.20
N ALA A 126 -7.33 -4.53 -4.71
CA ALA A 126 -7.73 -5.66 -3.88
C ALA A 126 -6.58 -6.17 -3.01
N ASN A 127 -6.90 -7.06 -2.07
CA ASN A 127 -5.96 -7.76 -1.21
C ASN A 127 -6.27 -9.26 -1.25
N ALA A 128 -5.29 -10.08 -1.64
CA ALA A 128 -5.45 -11.53 -1.82
C ALA A 128 -5.92 -12.24 -0.54
N GLU A 129 -5.46 -11.77 0.61
CA GLU A 129 -5.68 -12.42 1.90
C GLU A 129 -6.95 -11.91 2.61
N LYS A 130 -7.48 -10.78 2.17
CA LYS A 130 -8.59 -10.06 2.82
C LYS A 130 -9.63 -9.59 1.80
N PRO A 131 -10.54 -10.49 1.38
CA PRO A 131 -11.66 -10.14 0.50
C PRO A 131 -12.52 -9.02 1.07
N GLY A 132 -13.12 -8.22 0.19
CA GLY A 132 -14.00 -7.10 0.57
C GLY A 132 -13.30 -5.77 0.83
N ARG A 133 -11.96 -5.73 0.78
CA ARG A 133 -11.15 -4.51 0.92
C ARG A 133 -10.83 -3.85 -0.43
N CYS A 134 -11.75 -3.91 -1.38
CA CYS A 134 -11.49 -3.40 -2.73
C CYS A 134 -11.47 -1.86 -2.75
N PHE A 135 -10.51 -1.25 -3.43
CA PHE A 135 -10.45 0.21 -3.54
C PHE A 135 -11.56 0.77 -4.42
N ASN A 136 -12.32 1.72 -3.89
CA ASN A 136 -13.40 2.39 -4.61
C ASN A 136 -12.92 3.76 -5.14
N GLY A 137 -12.30 3.72 -6.31
CA GLY A 137 -11.76 4.89 -6.98
C GLY A 137 -11.12 4.53 -8.32
N LEU A 138 -10.37 5.48 -8.88
CA LEU A 138 -9.56 5.28 -10.08
C LEU A 138 -8.10 5.12 -9.69
N ILE A 139 -7.38 4.26 -10.40
CA ILE A 139 -5.94 4.03 -10.25
C ILE A 139 -5.31 4.15 -11.64
N HIS A 140 -4.18 4.83 -11.75
CA HIS A 140 -3.44 5.02 -12.98
C HIS A 140 -1.93 4.95 -12.76
N GLU A 141 -1.19 4.59 -13.82
CA GLU A 141 0.28 4.56 -13.85
C GLU A 141 0.94 3.85 -12.67
N ILE A 142 0.45 2.66 -12.32
CA ILE A 142 1.06 1.86 -11.27
C ILE A 142 2.47 1.40 -11.67
N ARG A 143 3.40 1.49 -10.72
CA ARG A 143 4.80 1.05 -10.86
C ARG A 143 5.25 0.38 -9.56
N ILE A 144 6.10 -0.65 -9.67
CA ILE A 144 6.74 -1.40 -8.57
C ILE A 144 8.20 -1.61 -8.96
#